data_AF-A0A396PA93-F1
#
_entry.id   AF-A0A396PA93-F1
#
_cell.length_a   1.000
_cell.length_b   1.000
_cell.length_c   1.000
_cell.angle_alpha   90.00
_cell.angle_beta   90.00
_cell.angle_gamma   90.00
#
_symmetry.space_group_name_H-M   'P 1'
#
loop_
_entity.id
_entity.type
_entity.pdbx_description
1 polymer ?
#
loop_
_entity_poly.entity_id
_entity_poly.type
_entity_poly.pdbx_seq_one_letter_code
_entity_poly.pdbx_strand_id
1 'polypeptide(L)'
;MMPKVTSNSSERSKKMRPALSPEARENQMIALAVDLAERQLIEGTASSQVITHFLKLGTTKAELEKEKLKKETELLNAKTKAAESAEEVKVLYENALKAMRNYSGYGDPDEYRD
;
A
#
# COMPACT_ATOMS: atom_id res chain seq x y z
N MET A 1 52.08 12.93 29.53
CA MET A 1 50.74 12.78 30.14
C MET A 1 49.73 12.85 29.00
N MET A 2 49.12 11.73 28.61
CA MET A 2 48.18 11.69 27.47
C MET A 2 46.77 11.98 27.97
N PRO A 3 45.99 12.87 27.34
CA PRO A 3 44.60 13.09 27.73
C PRO A 3 43.78 11.86 27.33
N LYS A 4 43.13 11.23 28.31
CA LYS A 4 42.20 10.13 28.11
C LYS A 4 40.92 10.69 27.48
N VAL A 5 40.72 10.45 26.19
CA VAL A 5 39.45 10.79 25.52
C VAL A 5 38.37 9.87 26.08
N THR A 6 37.61 10.38 27.05
CA THR A 6 36.39 9.74 27.52
C THR A 6 35.31 9.98 26.48
N SER A 7 35.12 9.04 25.56
CA SER A 7 33.93 9.00 24.71
C SER A 7 32.72 8.69 25.59
N ASN A 8 32.12 9.72 26.20
CA ASN A 8 30.78 9.62 26.75
C ASN A 8 29.81 9.44 25.58
N SER A 9 29.64 8.21 25.12
CA SER A 9 28.48 7.80 24.34
C SER A 9 27.29 7.76 25.29
N SER A 10 26.87 8.91 25.80
CA SER A 10 25.53 9.03 26.35
C SER A 10 24.58 8.72 25.21
N GLU A 11 23.85 7.62 25.34
CA GLU A 11 22.75 7.25 24.44
C GLU A 11 21.84 8.46 24.30
N ARG A 12 22.04 9.23 23.21
CA ARG A 12 21.10 10.27 22.83
C ARG A 12 19.84 9.51 22.50
N SER A 13 18.87 9.52 23.42
CA SER A 13 17.52 9.07 23.11
C SER A 13 17.10 9.84 21.86
N LYS A 14 17.06 9.13 20.74
CA LYS A 14 16.83 9.72 19.43
C LYS A 14 15.39 10.19 19.46
N LYS A 15 15.16 11.47 19.80
CA LYS A 15 13.81 12.05 19.84
C LYS A 15 13.18 11.82 18.48
N MET A 16 12.25 10.87 18.43
CA MET A 16 11.59 10.50 17.19
C MET A 16 10.68 11.66 16.79
N ARG A 17 10.77 12.08 15.53
CA ARG A 17 9.94 13.20 15.04
C ARG A 17 8.48 12.75 15.07
N PRO A 18 7.54 13.62 15.50
CA PRO A 18 6.12 13.28 15.51
C PRO A 18 5.63 12.88 14.12
N ALA A 19 4.79 11.84 14.06
CA ALA A 19 4.11 11.44 12.83
C ALA A 19 3.10 12.50 12.36
N LEU A 20 3.08 12.73 11.05
CA LEU A 20 2.20 13.70 10.37
C LEU A 20 0.83 13.11 10.00
N SER A 21 0.68 11.78 10.08
CA SER A 21 -0.58 11.07 9.81
C SER A 21 -0.77 9.91 10.80
N PRO A 22 -2.00 9.40 10.98
CA PRO A 22 -2.26 8.22 11.81
C PRO A 22 -1.49 6.98 11.32
N GLU A 23 -1.45 6.74 10.01
CA GLU A 23 -0.71 5.61 9.42
C GLU A 23 0.80 5.73 9.66
N ALA A 24 1.38 6.92 9.52
CA ALA A 24 2.79 7.14 9.83
C ALA A 24 3.09 6.89 11.31
N ARG A 25 2.12 7.15 12.21
CA ARG A 25 2.26 6.87 13.64
C ARG A 25 2.25 5.38 13.93
N GLU A 26 1.37 4.64 13.27
CA GLU A 26 1.32 3.17 13.37
C GLU A 26 2.64 2.55 12.91
N ASN A 27 3.15 2.96 11.75
CA ASN A 27 4.44 2.50 11.23
C ASN A 27 5.60 2.82 12.18
N GLN A 28 5.57 3.98 12.83
CA GLN A 28 6.54 4.34 13.87
C GLN A 28 6.49 3.38 15.07
N MET A 29 5.30 3.02 15.55
CA MET A 29 5.17 2.07 16.66
C MET A 29 5.60 0.65 16.27
N ILE A 30 5.27 0.23 15.04
CA ILE A 30 5.72 -1.06 14.49
C ILE A 30 7.24 -1.11 14.43
N ALA A 31 7.90 -0.06 13.93
CA ALA A 31 9.36 0.01 13.86
C ALA A 31 10.01 -0.15 15.25
N LEU A 32 9.51 0.57 16.25
CA LEU A 32 10.01 0.45 17.63
C LEU A 32 9.82 -0.96 18.20
N ALA A 33 8.69 -1.61 17.90
CA ALA A 33 8.42 -2.98 18.34
C ALA A 33 9.36 -3.98 17.68
N VAL A 34 9.66 -3.81 16.39
CA VAL A 34 10.62 -4.64 15.64
C VAL A 34 12.03 -4.47 16.19
N ASP A 35 12.50 -3.24 16.40
CA ASP A 35 13.83 -2.95 16.94
C ASP A 35 14.02 -3.58 18.33
N LEU A 36 12.98 -3.52 19.17
CA LEU A 36 12.99 -4.13 20.50
C LEU A 36 13.01 -5.66 20.40
N ALA A 37 12.19 -6.24 19.53
CA ALA A 37 12.15 -7.68 19.33
C ALA A 37 13.49 -8.22 18.79
N GLU A 38 14.13 -7.50 17.86
CA GLU A 38 15.46 -7.84 17.34
C GLU A 38 16.49 -7.93 18.47
N ARG A 39 16.56 -6.91 19.33
CA ARG A 39 17.45 -6.91 20.49
C ARG A 39 17.17 -8.09 21.42
N GLN A 40 15.90 -8.33 21.75
CA GLN A 40 15.51 -9.46 22.61
C GLN A 40 15.87 -10.83 22.01
N LEU A 41 15.77 -10.98 20.69
CA LEU A 41 16.15 -12.22 20.01
C LEU A 41 17.67 -12.44 20.05
N ILE A 42 18.46 -11.39 19.83
CA ILE A 42 19.94 -11.45 19.90
C ILE A 42 20.41 -11.76 21.33
N GLU A 43 19.81 -11.11 22.32
CA GLU A 43 20.16 -11.27 23.74
C GLU A 43 19.60 -12.57 24.34
N GLY A 44 18.73 -13.29 23.64
CA GLY A 44 18.07 -14.49 24.13
C GLY A 44 17.01 -14.24 25.21
N THR A 45 16.53 -13.01 25.35
CA THR A 45 15.52 -12.58 26.32
C THR A 45 14.10 -12.48 25.73
N ALA A 46 13.95 -12.81 24.45
CA ALA A 46 12.68 -12.79 23.75
C ALA A 46 11.66 -13.75 24.36
N SER A 47 10.42 -13.26 24.52
CA SER A 47 9.32 -14.10 24.96
C SER A 47 8.93 -15.12 23.88
N SER A 48 8.30 -16.22 24.30
CA SER A 48 7.80 -17.25 23.39
C SER A 48 6.84 -16.70 22.33
N GLN A 49 6.05 -15.67 22.66
CA GLN A 49 5.14 -15.01 21.74
C GLN A 49 5.89 -14.23 20.64
N VAL A 50 6.96 -13.52 21.00
CA VAL A 50 7.80 -12.79 20.04
C VAL A 50 8.45 -13.79 19.07
N ILE A 51 9.07 -14.85 19.61
CA ILE A 51 9.71 -15.90 18.80
C ILE A 51 8.69 -16.53 17.83
N THR A 52 7.52 -16.93 18.34
CA THR A 52 6.48 -17.57 17.54
C THR A 52 5.95 -16.64 16.44
N HIS A 53 5.77 -15.35 16.73
CA HIS A 53 5.31 -14.38 15.76
C HIS A 53 6.27 -14.27 14.56
N PHE A 54 7.56 -14.09 14.82
CA PHE A 54 8.57 -13.97 13.76
C PHE A 54 8.80 -15.28 13.01
N LEU A 55 8.72 -16.43 13.69
CA LEU A 55 8.77 -17.73 13.02
C LEU A 55 7.59 -17.90 12.06
N LYS A 56 6.38 -17.51 12.46
CA LYS A 56 5.19 -17.56 11.58
C LYS A 56 5.37 -16.64 10.37
N LEU A 57 5.87 -15.42 10.57
CA LEU A 57 6.14 -14.48 9.48
C LEU A 57 7.18 -14.99 8.48
N GLY A 58 8.20 -15.72 8.95
CA GLY A 58 9.24 -16.29 8.09
C GLY A 58 8.86 -17.61 7.41
N THR A 59 7.63 -18.12 7.61
CA THR A 59 7.21 -19.36 6.94
C THR A 59 6.82 -19.13 5.49
N THR A 60 7.06 -20.14 4.66
CA THR A 60 6.62 -20.18 3.25
C THR A 60 5.11 -19.94 3.10
N LYS A 61 4.32 -20.32 4.10
CA LYS A 61 2.88 -20.04 4.14
C LYS A 61 2.60 -18.54 4.16
N ALA A 62 3.31 -17.76 4.97
CA ALA A 62 3.13 -16.31 5.04
C ALA A 62 3.53 -15.62 3.73
N GLU A 63 4.57 -16.11 3.05
CA GLU A 63 4.98 -15.61 1.73
C GLU A 63 3.90 -15.87 0.67
N LEU A 64 3.36 -17.10 0.62
CA LEU A 64 2.28 -17.46 -0.31
C LEU A 64 0.99 -16.70 -0.03
N GLU A 65 0.64 -16.46 1.24
CA GLU A 65 -0.51 -15.64 1.62
C GLU A 65 -0.33 -14.18 1.16
N LYS A 66 0.86 -13.62 1.33
CA LYS A 66 1.20 -12.28 0.83
C LYS A 66 1.12 -12.20 -0.69
N GLU A 67 1.63 -13.21 -1.41
CA GLU A 67 1.55 -13.27 -2.87
C GLU A 67 0.11 -13.41 -3.36
N LYS A 68 -0.70 -14.23 -2.69
CA LYS A 68 -2.13 -14.37 -2.98
C LYS A 68 -2.86 -13.04 -2.83
N LEU A 69 -2.63 -12.31 -1.73
CA LEU A 69 -3.24 -11.00 -1.51
C LEU A 69 -2.83 -9.96 -2.57
N LYS A 70 -1.57 -10.00 -3.03
CA LYS A 70 -1.11 -9.16 -4.15
C LYS A 70 -1.86 -9.48 -5.45
N LYS A 71 -1.94 -10.77 -5.81
CA LYS A 71 -2.65 -11.22 -7.01
C LYS A 71 -4.15 -10.91 -6.96
N GLU A 72 -4.78 -11.05 -5.79
CA GLU A 72 -6.17 -10.66 -5.59
C GLU A 72 -6.38 -9.16 -5.80
N THR A 73 -5.46 -8.33 -5.29
CA THR A 73 -5.48 -6.87 -5.50
C THR A 73 -5.30 -6.51 -6.98
N GLU A 74 -4.36 -7.16 -7.67
CA GLU A 74 -4.15 -6.98 -9.11
C GLU A 74 -5.37 -7.40 -9.93
N LEU A 75 -5.99 -8.53 -9.60
CA LEU A 75 -7.21 -9.01 -10.23
C LEU A 75 -8.36 -8.03 -10.02
N LEU A 76 -8.54 -7.51 -8.80
CA LEU A 76 -9.56 -6.51 -8.50
C LEU A 76 -9.32 -5.24 -9.31
N ASN A 77 -8.09 -4.74 -9.36
CA ASN A 77 -7.75 -3.57 -10.17
C ASN A 77 -8.01 -3.80 -11.67
N ALA A 78 -7.69 -4.98 -12.20
CA ALA A 78 -7.98 -5.34 -13.58
C ALA A 78 -9.49 -5.39 -13.86
N LYS A 79 -10.28 -5.93 -12.93
CA LYS A 79 -11.74 -5.93 -13.03
C LYS A 79 -12.33 -4.52 -13.00
N THR A 80 -11.83 -3.65 -12.12
CA THR A 80 -12.25 -2.24 -12.07
C THR A 80 -11.96 -1.55 -13.40
N LYS A 81 -10.74 -1.68 -13.93
CA LYS A 81 -10.38 -1.11 -15.24
C LYS A 81 -11.20 -1.66 -16.40
N ALA A 82 -11.51 -2.96 -16.38
CA ALA A 82 -12.36 -3.57 -17.39
C ALA A 82 -13.81 -3.03 -17.33
N ALA A 83 -14.33 -2.77 -16.12
CA ALA A 83 -15.64 -2.17 -15.94
C ALA A 83 -15.67 -0.71 -16.40
N GLU A 84 -14.64 0.09 -16.07
CA GLU A 84 -14.48 1.47 -16.54
C GLU A 84 -14.39 1.53 -18.07
N SER A 85 -13.52 0.70 -18.67
CA SER A 85 -13.36 0.65 -20.12
C SER A 85 -14.63 0.20 -20.83
N ALA A 86 -15.39 -0.75 -20.27
CA ALA A 86 -16.67 -1.15 -20.84
C ALA A 86 -17.67 0.01 -20.91
N GLU A 87 -17.67 0.89 -19.91
CA GLU A 87 -18.52 2.09 -19.90
C GLU A 87 -18.05 3.13 -20.91
N GLU A 88 -16.75 3.40 -20.99
CA GLU A 88 -16.17 4.30 -22.01
C GLU A 88 -16.47 3.83 -23.43
N VAL A 89 -16.38 2.52 -23.69
CA VAL A 89 -16.66 1.93 -24.99
C VAL A 89 -18.14 2.10 -25.36
N LYS A 90 -19.08 1.90 -24.43
CA LYS A 90 -20.51 2.16 -24.68
C LYS A 90 -20.74 3.62 -25.08
N VAL A 91 -20.18 4.56 -24.32
CA VAL A 91 -20.31 6.00 -24.60
C VAL A 91 -19.75 6.33 -25.99
N LEU A 92 -18.59 5.77 -26.35
CA LEU A 92 -17.99 5.98 -27.67
C LEU A 92 -18.88 5.43 -28.80
N TYR A 93 -19.47 4.24 -28.61
CA TYR A 93 -20.38 3.65 -29.59
C TYR A 93 -21.68 4.46 -29.73
N GLU A 94 -22.27 4.91 -28.63
CA GLU A 94 -23.45 5.78 -28.65
C GLU A 94 -23.17 7.08 -29.39
N ASN A 95 -22.02 7.72 -29.10
CA ASN A 95 -21.59 8.92 -29.79
C ASN A 95 -21.34 8.70 -31.29
N ALA A 96 -20.70 7.58 -31.66
CA ALA A 96 -20.45 7.23 -33.06
C ALA A 96 -21.76 6.98 -33.83
N LEU A 97 -22.69 6.23 -33.24
CA LEU A 97 -24.01 5.98 -33.83
C LEU A 97 -24.81 7.27 -34.01
N LYS A 98 -24.76 8.16 -33.01
CA LYS A 98 -25.38 9.49 -33.08
C LYS A 98 -24.77 10.34 -34.20
N ALA A 99 -23.44 10.40 -34.29
CA ALA A 99 -22.74 11.12 -35.35
C ALA A 99 -23.07 10.58 -36.75
N MET A 100 -23.14 9.25 -36.92
CA MET A 100 -23.53 8.62 -38.19
C MET A 100 -24.98 8.92 -38.57
N ARG A 101 -25.92 8.85 -37.61
CA ARG A 101 -27.34 9.23 -37.84
C ARG A 101 -27.46 10.68 -38.30
N ASN A 102 -26.79 11.59 -37.60
CA ASN A 102 -26.75 13.01 -37.93
C ASN A 102 -26.18 13.27 -39.33
N TYR A 103 -25.07 12.60 -39.69
CA TYR A 103 -24.49 12.70 -41.03
C TYR A 103 -25.40 12.15 -42.14
N SER A 104 -26.13 11.06 -41.86
CA SER A 104 -27.05 10.43 -42.83
C SER A 104 -28.37 11.20 -43.05
N GLY A 105 -28.55 12.35 -42.41
CA GLY A 105 -29.75 13.19 -42.57
C GLY A 105 -30.97 12.73 -41.77
N TYR A 106 -30.80 11.72 -40.90
CA TYR A 106 -31.83 11.22 -39.97
C TYR A 106 -31.61 11.72 -38.53
N GLY A 107 -30.88 12.83 -38.37
CA GLY A 107 -30.64 13.43 -37.05
C GLY A 107 -31.91 13.99 -36.43
N ASP A 108 -32.06 13.82 -35.11
CA ASP A 108 -33.21 14.32 -34.38
C ASP A 108 -33.15 15.86 -34.28
N PRO A 109 -34.16 16.61 -34.78
CA PRO A 109 -34.18 18.07 -34.72
C PRO A 109 -34.13 18.64 -33.29
N ASP A 110 -34.57 17.88 -32.29
CA ASP A 110 -34.55 18.31 -30.89
C ASP A 110 -33.15 18.21 -30.24
N GLU A 111 -32.19 17.51 -30.85
CA GLU A 111 -30.80 17.42 -30.37
C GLU A 111 -29.95 18.69 -30.63
N TYR A 112 -30.44 19.61 -31.47
CA TYR A 112 -29.77 20.87 -31.81
C TYR A 112 -30.40 22.09 -31.13
N ARG A 113 -31.37 21.87 -30.23
CA ARG A 113 -31.97 22.91 -29.40
C ARG A 113 -31.27 22.95 -28.04
N ASP A 114 -30.18 23.70 -27.98
CA ASP A 114 -29.72 24.41 -26.78
C ASP A 114 -29.75 25.91 -27.08
#